data_AF-A0A821BWY6-F1
#
_entry.id   AF-A0A821BWY6-F1
#
_cell.length_a   1.000
_cell.length_b   1.000
_cell.length_c   1.000
_cell.angle_alpha   90.00
_cell.angle_beta   90.00
_cell.angle_gamma   90.00
#
_symmetry.space_group_name_H-M   'P 1'
#
loop_
_entity.id
_entity.type
_entity.pdbx_description
1 polymer ?
#
loop_
_entity_poly.entity_id
_entity_poly.type
_entity_poly.pdbx_seq_one_letter_code
_entity_poly.pdbx_strand_id
1 'polypeptide(L)'
;AGCRSNSNAIAIHCYGEYPTDVDSIKNITYISENGHDNNCGSLEIKWFPYEGKKERQDVYQAPYVWVQFNEVKSNVLINVMCRIFAANINFDRKSSRALTRFQIYIKDIAKSKLSSKTGEI
;
A
#
# COMPACT_ATOMS: atom_id res chain seq x y z
N ALA A 1 4.60 -13.84 6.30
CA ALA A 1 4.16 -14.02 4.90
C ALA A 1 4.91 -13.00 4.05
N GLY A 2 5.48 -13.40 2.92
CA GLY A 2 6.24 -12.50 2.05
C GLY A 2 5.73 -12.60 0.63
N CYS A 3 5.81 -11.50 -0.12
CA CYS A 3 5.39 -11.49 -1.51
C CYS A 3 6.29 -12.34 -2.39
N ARG A 4 5.70 -13.31 -3.08
CA ARG A 4 6.42 -14.14 -4.03
C ARG A 4 6.53 -13.39 -5.35
N SER A 5 7.76 -13.12 -5.79
CA SER A 5 8.00 -12.55 -7.12
C SER A 5 7.62 -13.61 -8.17
N ASN A 6 6.66 -13.26 -9.02
CA ASN A 6 6.29 -14.03 -10.21
C ASN A 6 7.02 -13.40 -11.42
N SER A 7 7.54 -14.20 -12.35
CA SER A 7 8.20 -13.70 -13.56
C SER A 7 7.31 -12.81 -14.42
N ASN A 8 5.98 -12.93 -14.29
CA ASN A 8 5.02 -12.24 -15.14
C ASN A 8 4.36 -11.02 -14.47
N ALA A 9 4.73 -10.70 -13.23
CA ALA A 9 4.13 -9.60 -12.48
C ALA A 9 5.12 -8.91 -11.53
N ILE A 10 4.96 -7.60 -11.39
CA ILE A 10 5.61 -6.79 -10.35
C ILE A 10 4.77 -6.94 -9.09
N ALA A 11 5.35 -7.42 -7.99
CA ALA A 11 4.64 -7.61 -6.73
C ALA A 11 4.70 -6.35 -5.87
N ILE A 12 3.64 -6.08 -5.11
CA ILE A 12 3.49 -4.91 -4.24
C ILE A 12 3.12 -5.37 -2.84
N HIS A 13 3.83 -4.89 -1.82
CA HIS A 13 3.56 -5.20 -0.42
C HIS A 13 3.54 -3.93 0.42
N CYS A 14 2.47 -3.75 1.18
CA CYS A 14 2.31 -2.67 2.15
C CYS A 14 2.36 -3.22 3.58
N TYR A 15 3.00 -2.48 4.47
CA TYR A 15 3.11 -2.83 5.88
C TYR A 15 3.35 -1.57 6.73
N GLY A 16 3.10 -1.67 8.04
CA GLY A 16 3.46 -0.63 8.99
C GLY A 16 4.98 -0.40 9.01
N GLU A 17 5.43 0.85 9.00
CA GLU A 17 6.86 1.17 8.92
C GLU A 17 7.61 0.80 10.20
N TYR A 18 6.99 1.00 11.37
CA TYR A 18 7.53 0.63 12.67
C TYR A 18 6.72 -0.52 13.31
N PRO A 19 7.28 -1.25 14.31
CA PRO A 19 6.56 -2.35 14.96
C PRO A 19 5.18 -1.94 15.50
N THR A 20 5.06 -0.73 16.05
CA THR A 20 3.79 -0.18 16.54
C THR A 20 2.78 0.11 15.44
N ASP A 21 3.25 0.43 14.23
CA ASP A 21 2.39 0.60 13.05
C ASP A 21 1.91 -0.75 12.53
N VAL A 22 2.78 -1.77 12.54
CA VAL A 22 2.42 -3.15 12.15
C VAL A 22 1.31 -3.67 13.05
N ASP A 23 1.45 -3.51 14.37
CA ASP A 23 0.41 -3.92 15.33
C ASP A 23 -0.90 -3.12 15.19
N SER A 24 -0.84 -1.94 14.56
CA SER A 24 -1.99 -1.07 14.33
C SER A 24 -2.75 -1.41 13.03
N ILE A 25 -2.24 -2.31 12.20
CA ILE A 25 -2.85 -2.77 10.94
C ILE A 25 -3.07 -4.28 11.01
N LYS A 26 -4.33 -4.72 11.05
CA LYS A 26 -4.61 -6.16 11.15
C LYS A 26 -4.66 -6.88 9.81
N ASN A 27 -5.35 -6.29 8.84
CA ASN A 27 -5.61 -6.94 7.56
C ASN A 27 -5.54 -5.93 6.42
N ILE A 28 -4.85 -6.32 5.34
CA ILE A 28 -4.70 -5.57 4.11
C ILE A 28 -5.16 -6.47 2.96
N THR A 29 -6.09 -5.98 2.14
CA THR A 29 -6.50 -6.65 0.90
C THR A 29 -5.99 -5.84 -0.28
N TYR A 30 -5.47 -6.54 -1.27
CA TYR A 30 -5.01 -5.98 -2.53
C TYR A 30 -6.00 -6.34 -3.62
N ILE A 31 -6.34 -5.36 -4.46
CA ILE A 31 -7.22 -5.55 -5.62
C ILE A 31 -6.42 -5.17 -6.86
N SER A 32 -6.10 -6.18 -7.64
CA SER A 32 -5.35 -6.11 -8.89
C SER A 32 -6.22 -6.54 -10.07
N GLU A 33 -5.72 -6.36 -11.29
CA GLU A 33 -6.42 -6.75 -12.52
C GLU A 33 -6.81 -8.24 -12.54
N ASN A 34 -5.97 -9.10 -11.97
CA ASN A 34 -6.14 -10.55 -11.90
C ASN A 34 -6.98 -11.02 -10.69
N GLY A 35 -7.49 -10.12 -9.84
CA GLY A 35 -8.36 -10.46 -8.72
C GLY A 35 -7.90 -9.89 -7.37
N HIS A 36 -8.41 -10.51 -6.30
CA HIS A 36 -8.17 -10.10 -4.91
C HIS A 36 -7.14 -11.04 -4.25
N ASP A 37 -6.20 -10.47 -3.49
CA ASP A 37 -5.21 -11.21 -2.70
C ASP A 37 -5.02 -10.52 -1.34
N ASN A 38 -4.83 -11.29 -0.27
CA ASN A 38 -4.60 -10.76 1.08
C ASN A 38 -3.11 -10.70 1.46
N ASN A 39 -2.22 -11.14 0.58
CA ASN A 39 -0.79 -11.09 0.78
C ASN A 39 -0.17 -9.93 0.01
N CYS A 40 -0.47 -9.80 -1.28
CA CYS A 40 0.27 -8.92 -2.18
C CYS A 40 -0.58 -8.37 -3.32
N GLY A 41 -0.25 -7.16 -3.76
CA GLY A 41 -0.70 -6.63 -5.04
C GLY A 41 0.17 -7.10 -6.20
N SER A 42 -0.39 -7.12 -7.40
CA SER A 42 0.35 -7.37 -8.64
C SER A 42 0.04 -6.36 -9.73
N LEU A 43 1.08 -5.97 -10.48
CA LEU A 43 0.98 -5.28 -11.76
C LEU A 43 1.51 -6.21 -12.85
N GLU A 44 0.70 -6.49 -13.87
CA GLU A 44 1.09 -7.40 -14.95
C GLU A 44 2.14 -6.77 -15.87
N ILE A 45 3.13 -7.57 -16.28
CA ILE A 45 4.23 -7.08 -17.13
C ILE A 45 3.76 -6.71 -18.55
N LYS A 46 2.60 -7.23 -18.99
CA LYS A 46 2.02 -6.92 -20.32
C LYS A 46 1.79 -5.42 -20.57
N TRP A 47 1.70 -4.63 -19.51
CA TRP A 47 1.55 -3.17 -19.58
C TRP A 47 2.88 -2.41 -19.81
N PHE A 48 4.00 -3.13 -19.85
CA PHE A 48 5.35 -2.58 -20.04
C PHE A 48 6.01 -3.18 -21.29
N PRO A 49 6.89 -2.45 -21.99
CA PRO A 49 7.44 -1.14 -21.65
C PRO A 49 6.52 0.04 -22.03
N TYR A 50 6.79 1.20 -21.43
CA TYR A 50 6.17 2.47 -21.83
C TYR A 50 6.93 3.07 -23.03
N GLU A 51 6.30 3.10 -24.20
CA GLU A 51 6.90 3.57 -25.46
C GLU A 51 6.83 5.10 -25.66
N GLY A 52 6.47 5.87 -24.62
CA GLY A 52 6.32 7.32 -24.74
C GLY A 52 4.97 7.77 -25.32
N LYS A 53 4.82 9.10 -25.44
CA LYS A 53 3.58 9.75 -25.93
C LYS A 53 3.56 9.97 -27.44
N LYS A 54 4.73 10.13 -28.05
CA LYS A 54 4.86 10.53 -29.46
C LYS A 54 4.57 9.37 -30.42
N GLU A 55 4.82 8.15 -29.98
CA GLU A 55 4.76 6.95 -30.80
C GLU A 55 3.39 6.27 -30.78
N ARG A 56 2.49 6.70 -29.89
CA ARG A 56 1.17 6.08 -29.70
C ARG A 56 0.02 6.95 -30.19
N GLN A 57 -0.91 6.31 -30.90
CA GLN A 57 -2.18 6.91 -31.29
C GLN A 57 -3.21 6.86 -30.15
N ASP A 58 -3.03 5.95 -29.19
CA ASP A 58 -3.86 5.73 -28.01
C ASP A 58 -3.27 6.35 -26.74
N VAL A 59 -4.14 6.62 -25.76
CA VAL A 59 -3.73 7.17 -24.46
C VAL A 59 -3.32 6.02 -23.54
N TYR A 60 -2.01 5.90 -23.30
CA TYR A 60 -1.49 4.96 -22.29
C TYR A 60 -2.09 5.20 -20.91
N GLN A 61 -2.57 4.12 -20.30
CA GLN A 61 -2.95 4.09 -18.90
C GLN A 61 -2.01 3.15 -18.16
N ALA A 62 -1.26 3.69 -17.20
CA ALA A 62 -0.42 2.86 -16.34
C ALA A 62 -1.30 1.93 -15.49
N PRO A 63 -0.88 0.68 -15.26
CA PRO A 63 -1.63 -0.22 -14.41
C PRO A 63 -1.60 0.29 -12.96
N TYR A 64 -2.67 -0.01 -12.22
CA TYR A 64 -2.82 0.36 -10.82
C TYR A 64 -3.18 -0.85 -9.97
N VAL A 65 -2.92 -0.74 -8.67
CA VAL A 65 -3.38 -1.68 -7.66
C VAL A 65 -4.07 -0.89 -6.56
N TRP A 66 -5.17 -1.41 -6.04
CA TRP A 66 -5.79 -0.84 -4.84
C TRP A 66 -5.33 -1.59 -3.61
N VAL A 67 -5.10 -0.84 -2.54
CA VAL A 67 -4.72 -1.38 -1.23
C VAL A 67 -5.77 -0.96 -0.23
N GLN A 68 -6.51 -1.92 0.28
CA GLN A 68 -7.58 -1.71 1.25
C GLN A 68 -7.11 -2.13 2.64
N PHE A 69 -7.06 -1.17 3.55
CA PHE A 69 -6.77 -1.41 4.97
C PHE A 69 -8.09 -1.67 5.70
N ASN A 70 -8.44 -2.95 5.88
CA ASN A 70 -9.77 -3.35 6.37
C ASN A 70 -9.99 -3.01 7.85
N GLU A 71 -8.94 -3.12 8.66
CA GLU A 71 -8.97 -2.87 10.09
C GLU A 71 -7.69 -2.16 10.53
N VAL A 72 -7.83 -0.86 10.81
CA VAL A 72 -6.75 -0.02 11.35
C VAL A 72 -7.15 0.54 12.71
N LYS A 73 -6.17 0.67 13.61
CA LYS A 73 -6.39 1.25 14.93
C LYS A 73 -6.77 2.73 14.81
N SER A 74 -7.89 3.11 15.42
CA SER A 74 -8.34 4.51 15.45
C SER A 74 -7.59 5.36 16.48
N ASN A 75 -7.59 6.67 16.26
CA ASN A 75 -6.96 7.70 17.11
C ASN A 75 -5.45 7.50 17.32
N VAL A 76 -4.77 6.85 16.39
CA VAL A 76 -3.30 6.69 16.36
C VAL A 76 -2.82 7.06 14.96
N LEU A 77 -1.67 7.74 14.88
CA LEU A 77 -1.00 8.02 13.62
C LEU A 77 -0.21 6.79 13.19
N ILE A 78 -0.56 6.20 12.05
CA ILE A 78 0.05 4.97 11.52
C ILE A 78 0.91 5.32 10.32
N ASN A 79 2.20 4.99 10.36
CA ASN A 79 3.10 5.14 9.20
C ASN A 79 3.06 3.88 8.35
N VAL A 80 2.73 4.02 7.07
CA VAL A 80 2.64 2.91 6.12
C VAL A 80 3.75 3.04 5.09
N MET A 81 4.40 1.92 4.80
CA MET A 81 5.34 1.80 3.69
C MET A 81 4.88 0.70 2.74
N CYS A 82 4.75 1.04 1.46
CA CYS A 82 4.51 0.09 0.39
C CYS A 82 5.76 -0.04 -0.47
N ARG A 83 6.19 -1.27 -0.75
CA ARG A 83 7.36 -1.59 -1.57
C ARG A 83 6.94 -2.42 -2.78
N ILE A 84 7.62 -2.19 -3.89
CA ILE A 84 7.50 -3.03 -5.08
C ILE A 84 8.68 -4.01 -5.20
N PHE A 85 8.44 -5.17 -5.79
CA PHE A 85 9.41 -6.25 -5.98
C PHE A 85 9.37 -6.73 -7.42
N ALA A 86 10.49 -6.55 -8.14
CA ALA A 86 10.74 -7.09 -9.46
C ALA A 86 12.25 -7.26 -9.66
N ALA A 87 12.67 -8.14 -10.57
CA ALA A 87 14.08 -8.48 -10.77
C ALA A 87 14.97 -7.27 -11.15
N ASN A 88 14.40 -6.29 -11.84
CA ASN A 88 15.10 -5.09 -12.30
C ASN A 88 14.90 -3.85 -11.41
N ILE A 89 14.30 -4.00 -10.22
CA ILE A 89 13.97 -2.87 -9.35
C ILE A 89 14.77 -2.93 -8.05
N ASN A 90 15.65 -1.95 -7.88
CA ASN A 90 16.43 -1.76 -6.65
C ASN A 90 15.66 -0.92 -5.64
N PHE A 91 15.59 -1.43 -4.41
CA PHE A 91 15.01 -0.73 -3.27
C PHE A 91 16.03 0.18 -2.61
N ASP A 92 15.67 1.46 -2.45
CA ASP A 92 16.46 2.41 -1.66
C ASP A 92 15.54 3.24 -0.76
N ARG A 93 15.70 3.00 0.55
CA ARG A 93 14.93 3.65 1.61
C ARG A 93 15.19 5.15 1.72
N LYS A 94 16.41 5.61 1.38
CA LYS A 94 16.84 7.01 1.51
C LYS A 94 16.35 7.85 0.34
N SER A 95 16.41 7.30 -0.87
CA SER A 95 15.98 8.01 -2.07
C SER A 95 14.51 7.80 -2.42
N SER A 96 13.74 7.10 -1.59
CA SER A 96 12.36 6.67 -1.85
C SER A 96 12.18 5.96 -3.20
N ARG A 97 13.19 5.19 -3.64
CA ARG A 97 13.09 4.40 -4.86
C ARG A 97 12.39 3.08 -4.56
N ALA A 98 11.49 2.68 -5.46
CA ALA A 98 10.73 1.43 -5.38
C ALA A 98 9.87 1.30 -4.11
N LEU A 99 9.49 2.43 -3.50
CA LEU A 99 8.64 2.48 -2.34
C LEU A 99 7.79 3.74 -2.35
N THR A 100 6.68 3.71 -1.61
CA THR A 100 5.95 4.92 -1.21
C THR A 100 5.69 4.86 0.29
N ARG A 101 5.61 6.04 0.92
CA ARG A 101 5.26 6.22 2.33
C ARG A 101 4.13 7.20 2.48
N PHE A 102 3.23 6.91 3.40
CA PHE A 102 2.14 7.80 3.77
C PHE A 102 1.68 7.51 5.20
N GLN A 103 0.85 8.39 5.73
CA GLN A 103 0.33 8.28 7.08
C GLN A 103 -1.19 8.11 7.05
N ILE A 104 -1.71 7.25 7.91
CA ILE A 104 -3.15 7.05 8.13
C ILE A 104 -3.48 7.53 9.55
N TYR A 105 -4.53 8.35 9.66
CA TYR A 105 -5.14 8.70 10.94
C TYR A 105 -6.66 8.67 10.81
N ILE A 106 -7.32 7.75 11.52
CA ILE A 106 -8.78 7.65 11.56
C ILE A 106 -9.26 8.08 12.94
N LYS A 107 -10.04 9.16 13.00
CA LYS A 107 -10.65 9.63 14.23
C LYS A 107 -11.90 8.83 14.56
N ASP A 108 -11.92 8.20 15.73
CA ASP A 108 -13.13 7.57 16.28
C ASP A 108 -13.87 8.57 17.18
N ILE A 109 -14.92 9.14 16.61
CA ILE A 109 -15.72 10.21 17.22
C ILE A 109 -16.45 9.72 18.48
N ALA A 110 -16.86 8.44 18.52
CA ALA A 110 -17.59 7.88 19.65
C ALA A 110 -16.64 7.72 20.85
N LYS A 111 -15.44 7.17 20.65
CA LYS A 111 -14.42 7.06 21.70
C LYS A 111 -13.91 8.41 22.16
N SER A 112 -13.73 9.38 21.25
CA SER A 112 -13.24 10.71 21.63
C SER A 112 -14.20 11.45 22.55
N LYS A 113 -15.52 11.29 22.34
CA LYS A 113 -16.56 11.88 23.19
C LYS A 113 -16.65 11.21 24.56
N LEU A 114 -16.29 9.94 24.66
CA LEU A 114 -16.23 9.24 25.95
C LEU A 114 -15.06 9.73 26.79
N SER A 115 -13.87 9.86 26.18
CA SER A 115 -12.67 10.37 26.86
C SER A 115 -12.83 11.82 27.37
N SER A 116 -13.55 12.68 26.63
CA SER A 116 -13.81 14.05 27.09
C SER A 116 -14.76 14.13 28.28
N LYS A 117 -15.66 13.16 28.43
CA LYS A 117 -16.60 13.10 29.56
C LYS A 117 -15.98 12.53 30.84
N THR A 118 -14.93 11.71 30.73
CA THR A 118 -14.27 11.09 31.88
C THR A 118 -13.18 11.98 32.49
N GLY A 119 -12.74 13.03 31.78
CA GLY A 119 -11.76 14.01 32.27
C GLY A 119 -12.35 15.23 32.99
N GLU A 120 -13.65 15.24 33.27
CA GLU A 120 -14.39 16.33 33.97
C GLU A 120 -14.69 16.00 35.44
N ILE A 121 -13.81 15.25 36.13
CA ILE A 121 -13.87 15.02 37.59
C ILE A 121 -12.60 15.54 38.24
#